data_AF-A0AAW9SFV5-F1
#
_entry.id   AF-A0AAW9SFV5-F1
#
_cell.length_a   1.000
_cell.length_b   1.000
_cell.length_c   1.000
_cell.angle_alpha   90.00
_cell.angle_beta   90.00
_cell.angle_gamma   90.00
#
_symmetry.space_group_name_H-M   'P 1'
#
loop_
_entity.id
_entity.type
_entity.pdbx_description
1 polymer ?
#
loop_
_entity_poly.entity_id
_entity_poly.type
_entity_poly.pdbx_seq_one_letter_code
_entity_poly.pdbx_strand_id
1 'polypeptide(L)'
;MKKVLAGAALAIASFAAPAFAWEGQVVACYDKVWVPATYTYSKKLIMAAHTEWEYKHGQMIKVHYPAVYKEMKHLSKAGHYVARKAACKS
;
A
#
# COMPACT_ATOMS: atom_id res chain seq x y z
N MET A 1 52.55 -8.14 -34.72
CA MET A 1 52.44 -7.90 -36.18
C MET A 1 51.60 -6.66 -36.42
N LYS A 2 52.10 -5.78 -37.29
CA LYS A 2 51.59 -4.44 -37.58
C LYS A 2 50.54 -4.55 -38.69
N LYS A 3 49.32 -4.04 -38.48
CA LYS A 3 48.40 -3.68 -39.56
C LYS A 3 47.78 -2.32 -39.24
N VAL A 4 48.43 -1.30 -39.78
CA VAL A 4 47.86 0.03 -40.02
C VAL A 4 47.07 -0.08 -41.32
N LEU A 5 45.91 0.58 -41.40
CA LEU A 5 45.32 1.27 -42.56
C LEU A 5 43.93 1.76 -42.09
N ALA A 6 43.82 3.02 -41.68
CA ALA A 6 43.46 4.17 -42.53
C ALA A 6 41.95 4.21 -42.82
N GLY A 7 41.27 5.22 -42.30
CA GLY A 7 39.87 5.50 -42.58
C GLY A 7 39.47 6.83 -41.96
N ALA A 8 39.06 7.76 -42.80
CA ALA A 8 38.95 9.19 -42.54
C ALA A 8 37.84 9.59 -41.55
N ALA A 9 38.13 10.69 -40.86
CA ALA A 9 37.26 11.81 -40.48
C ALA A 9 35.75 11.55 -40.32
N LEU A 10 35.27 11.72 -39.08
CA LEU A 10 34.08 12.52 -38.81
C LEU A 10 34.31 13.33 -37.53
N ALA A 11 34.85 14.55 -37.71
CA ALA A 11 34.65 15.60 -36.73
C ALA A 11 33.19 16.04 -36.84
N ILE A 12 32.37 15.59 -35.90
CA ILE A 12 31.11 16.26 -35.55
C ILE A 12 31.10 16.41 -34.03
N ALA A 13 32.06 17.19 -33.55
CA ALA A 13 31.88 17.90 -32.29
C ALA A 13 30.88 19.03 -32.58
N SER A 14 29.59 18.74 -32.42
CA SER A 14 28.58 19.78 -32.36
C SER A 14 27.44 19.31 -31.46
N PHE A 15 27.64 19.64 -30.19
CA PHE A 15 26.62 19.94 -29.19
C PHE A 15 25.58 18.85 -28.95
N ALA A 16 25.81 18.05 -27.90
CA ALA A 16 24.69 17.66 -27.04
C ALA A 16 23.90 18.95 -26.78
N ALA A 17 22.70 19.05 -27.37
CA ALA A 17 21.86 20.21 -27.23
C ALA A 17 21.71 20.49 -25.72
N PRO A 18 22.15 21.65 -25.22
CA PRO A 18 21.83 22.01 -23.87
C PRO A 18 20.33 22.30 -23.82
N ALA A 19 19.74 21.88 -22.72
CA ALA A 19 18.56 22.49 -22.13
C ALA A 19 17.22 22.32 -22.87
N PHE A 20 16.51 21.29 -22.43
CA PHE A 20 15.32 21.59 -21.65
C PHE A 20 15.66 21.53 -20.16
N ALA A 21 16.46 22.51 -19.71
CA ALA A 21 16.79 22.71 -18.31
C ALA A 21 15.56 23.34 -17.62
N TRP A 22 14.57 22.49 -17.39
CA TRP A 22 13.71 22.57 -16.22
C TRP A 22 14.34 21.67 -15.15
N GLU A 23 15.68 21.61 -15.16
CA GLU A 23 16.53 20.92 -14.21
C GLU A 23 16.42 21.65 -12.87
N GLY A 24 15.30 21.38 -12.22
CA GLY A 24 15.16 21.62 -10.80
C GLY A 24 16.34 20.97 -10.10
N GLN A 25 17.01 21.76 -9.26
CA GLN A 25 18.08 21.26 -8.40
C GLN A 25 17.52 20.12 -7.52
N VAL A 26 18.26 19.01 -7.40
CA VAL A 26 17.91 17.95 -6.46
C VAL A 26 18.12 18.48 -5.04
N VAL A 27 17.06 19.00 -4.41
CA VAL A 27 17.11 19.59 -3.07
C VAL A 27 17.14 18.52 -1.96
N ALA A 28 16.53 17.36 -2.20
CA ALA A 28 16.55 16.23 -1.28
C ALA A 28 16.13 14.93 -1.97
N CYS A 29 16.71 13.81 -1.54
CA CYS A 29 16.30 12.48 -1.99
C CYS A 29 15.35 11.83 -0.99
N TYR A 30 14.42 11.06 -1.53
CA TYR A 30 13.43 10.33 -0.75
C TYR A 30 13.31 8.91 -1.28
N ASP A 31 13.33 7.95 -0.36
CA ASP A 31 12.98 6.56 -0.68
C ASP A 31 11.45 6.41 -0.71
N LYS A 32 10.96 5.67 -1.70
CA LYS A 32 9.54 5.30 -1.82
C LYS A 32 9.25 4.13 -0.89
N VAL A 33 8.66 4.39 0.27
CA VAL A 33 8.32 3.36 1.26
C VAL A 33 6.83 3.03 1.17
N TRP A 34 6.49 1.75 1.02
CA TRP A 34 5.09 1.30 1.04
C TRP A 34 4.58 1.17 2.47
N VAL A 35 3.45 1.80 2.77
CA VAL A 35 2.73 1.65 4.04
C VAL A 35 1.49 0.80 3.79
N PRO A 36 1.30 -0.32 4.51
CA PRO A 36 0.16 -1.21 4.29
C PRO A 36 -1.17 -0.55 4.72
N ALA A 37 -2.26 -1.04 4.13
CA ALA A 37 -3.61 -0.60 4.48
C ALA A 37 -3.95 -0.92 5.93
N THR A 38 -4.52 0.04 6.65
CA THR A 38 -4.98 -0.14 8.02
C THR A 38 -6.49 -0.36 8.02
N TYR A 39 -6.94 -1.39 8.74
CA TYR A 39 -8.35 -1.75 8.86
C TYR A 39 -8.81 -1.61 10.31
N THR A 40 -10.03 -1.11 10.48
CA THR A 40 -10.72 -1.02 11.77
C THR A 40 -11.89 -1.98 11.76
N TYR A 41 -12.13 -2.66 12.88
CA TYR A 41 -13.23 -3.60 13.04
C TYR A 41 -14.29 -3.01 13.96
N SER A 42 -15.54 -3.02 13.55
CA SER A 42 -16.68 -2.63 14.38
C SER A 42 -17.60 -3.85 14.58
N LYS A 43 -18.29 -3.91 15.72
CA LYS A 43 -19.22 -4.99 16.05
C LYS A 43 -20.63 -4.41 16.05
N LYS A 44 -21.51 -4.94 15.20
CA LYS A 44 -22.94 -4.58 15.19
C LYS A 44 -23.74 -5.72 15.79
N LEU A 45 -24.56 -5.41 16.80
CA LEU A 45 -25.47 -6.38 17.39
C LEU A 45 -26.47 -6.88 16.33
N ILE A 46 -26.52 -8.19 16.11
CA ILE A 46 -27.53 -8.84 15.25
C ILE A 46 -28.69 -9.31 16.10
N MET A 47 -28.38 -10.00 17.20
CA MET A 47 -29.36 -10.51 18.15
C MET A 47 -28.91 -10.20 19.57
N ALA A 48 -29.80 -9.58 20.34
CA ALA A 48 -29.60 -9.39 21.77
C ALA A 48 -29.63 -10.74 22.49
N ALA A 49 -28.95 -10.83 23.63
CA ALA A 49 -29.10 -11.99 24.50
C ALA A 49 -30.54 -12.03 24.99
N HIS A 50 -31.19 -13.18 24.85
CA HIS A 50 -32.57 -13.38 25.27
C HIS A 50 -32.77 -14.82 25.72
N THR A 51 -33.87 -15.07 26.41
CA THR A 51 -34.15 -16.39 26.97
C THR A 51 -35.54 -16.81 26.53
N GLU A 52 -35.62 -17.98 25.91
CA GLU A 52 -36.85 -18.50 25.34
C GLU A 52 -37.24 -19.82 25.99
N TRP A 53 -38.52 -20.14 25.93
CA TRP A 53 -39.05 -21.42 26.39
C TRP A 53 -39.26 -22.30 25.18
N GLU A 54 -38.55 -23.43 25.13
CA GLU A 54 -38.62 -24.39 24.04
C GLU A 54 -39.05 -25.75 24.56
N TYR A 55 -39.88 -26.44 23.79
CA TYR A 55 -40.19 -27.84 24.07
C TYR A 55 -39.17 -28.74 23.39
N LYS A 56 -38.28 -29.35 24.17
CA LYS A 56 -37.25 -30.29 23.68
C LYS A 56 -37.20 -31.50 24.60
N HIS A 57 -36.99 -32.67 24.02
CA HIS A 57 -36.92 -33.95 24.77
C HIS A 57 -38.18 -34.25 25.60
N GLY A 58 -39.36 -33.83 25.15
CA GLY A 58 -40.60 -34.09 25.88
C GLY A 58 -40.83 -33.18 27.10
N GLN A 59 -40.03 -32.11 27.27
CA GLN A 59 -40.17 -31.17 28.37
C GLN A 59 -40.01 -29.71 27.91
N MET A 60 -40.73 -28.81 28.57
CA MET A 60 -40.51 -27.37 28.43
C MET A 60 -39.21 -26.99 29.14
N ILE A 61 -38.22 -26.55 28.38
CA ILE A 61 -36.93 -26.10 28.89
C ILE A 61 -36.74 -24.61 28.59
N LYS A 62 -36.13 -23.91 29.53
CA LYS A 62 -35.78 -22.49 29.38
C LYS A 62 -34.37 -22.40 28.82
N VAL A 63 -34.22 -21.91 27.59
CA VAL A 63 -32.95 -21.84 26.86
C VAL A 63 -32.47 -20.39 26.81
N HIS A 64 -31.22 -20.16 27.22
CA HIS A 64 -30.58 -18.85 27.13
C HIS A 64 -29.75 -18.75 25.84
N TYR A 65 -30.10 -17.79 25.00
CA TYR A 65 -29.37 -17.47 23.78
C TYR A 65 -28.46 -16.26 24.03
N PRO A 66 -27.12 -16.40 23.87
CA PRO A 66 -26.19 -15.29 24.03
C PRO A 66 -26.29 -14.29 22.88
N ALA A 67 -25.83 -13.06 23.11
CA ALA A 67 -25.84 -12.02 22.08
C ALA A 67 -24.91 -12.36 20.91
N VAL A 68 -25.41 -12.18 19.68
CA VAL A 68 -24.66 -12.42 18.45
C VAL A 68 -24.33 -11.09 17.79
N TYR A 69 -23.05 -10.87 17.50
CA TYR A 69 -22.55 -9.66 16.86
C TYR A 69 -21.99 -9.98 15.47
N LYS A 70 -22.27 -9.11 14.49
CA LYS A 70 -21.61 -9.11 13.18
C LYS A 70 -20.33 -8.28 13.27
N GLU A 71 -19.22 -8.87 12.91
CA GLU A 71 -17.99 -8.11 12.72
C GLU A 71 -17.99 -7.46 11.33
N MET A 72 -17.80 -6.15 11.30
CA MET A 72 -17.74 -5.35 10.09
C MET A 72 -16.32 -4.78 9.97
N LYS A 73 -15.66 -5.15 8.88
CA LYS A 73 -14.32 -4.66 8.54
C LYS A 73 -14.45 -3.38 7.73
N HIS A 74 -13.86 -2.30 8.23
CA HIS A 74 -13.79 -1.02 7.55
C HIS A 74 -12.35 -0.69 7.18
N LEU A 75 -12.14 -0.26 5.94
CA LEU A 75 -10.86 0.29 5.51
C LEU A 75 -10.69 1.68 6.13
N SER A 76 -9.77 1.82 7.07
CA SER A 76 -9.51 3.11 7.73
C SER A 76 -8.56 3.96 6.90
N LYS A 77 -7.46 3.35 6.43
CA LYS A 77 -6.51 4.01 5.54
C LYS A 77 -6.11 3.04 4.44
N ALA A 78 -6.24 3.48 3.20
CA ALA A 78 -5.69 2.76 2.07
C ALA A 78 -4.16 2.67 2.20
N GLY A 79 -3.60 1.57 1.70
CA GLY A 79 -2.16 1.45 1.55
C GLY A 79 -1.66 2.55 0.62
N HIS A 80 -0.59 3.22 1.02
CA HIS A 80 -0.04 4.35 0.26
C HIS A 80 1.47 4.36 0.35
N TYR A 81 2.09 4.99 -0.65
CA TYR A 81 3.52 5.24 -0.63
C TYR A 81 3.81 6.53 0.12
N VAL A 82 4.80 6.49 1.00
CA VAL A 82 5.35 7.66 1.69
C VAL A 82 6.76 7.90 1.17
N ALA A 83 7.03 9.14 0.78
CA ALA A 83 8.38 9.61 0.50
C ALA A 83 9.11 9.81 1.84
N ARG A 84 10.05 8.93 2.18
CA ARG A 84 10.87 9.07 3.39
C ARG A 84 12.22 9.66 3.02
N LYS A 85 12.61 10.75 3.69
CA LYS A 85 13.88 11.41 3.41
C LYS A 85 15.03 10.42 3.58
N ALA A 86 15.87 10.31 2.56
CA ALA A 86 17.00 9.39 2.51
C ALA A 86 18.22 10.12 1.92
N ALA A 87 19.40 9.54 2.11
CA ALA A 87 20.58 10.01 1.40
C ALA A 87 20.40 9.83 -0.11
N CYS A 88 20.85 10.81 -0.89
CA CYS A 88 20.92 10.64 -2.33
C CYS A 88 21.90 9.53 -2.66
N LYS A 89 21.44 8.51 -3.38
CA LYS A 89 22.31 7.44 -3.86
C LYS A 89 23.00 7.97 -5.11
N SER A 90 24.31 8.21 -5.00
CA SER A 90 25.23 8.61 -6.07
C SER A 90 25.85 7.39 -6.73
#